data_AF-A0A8U0WMI7-F1
#
_entry.id   AF-A0A8U0WMI7-F1
#
_cell.length_a   1.000
_cell.length_b   1.000
_cell.length_c   1.000
_cell.angle_alpha   90.00
_cell.angle_beta   90.00
_cell.angle_gamma   90.00
#
_symmetry.space_group_name_H-M   'P 1'
#
loop_
_entity.id
_entity.type
_entity.pdbx_description
1 polymer ?
#
loop_
_entity_poly.entity_id
_entity_poly.type
_entity_poly.pdbx_seq_one_letter_code
_entity_poly.pdbx_strand_id
1 'polypeptide(L)'
;MPHNRDTASAQADKLSGIEEESDLYEGFAPHVETSEIKVLDFYNIPKQTGKEPALRTFTEIKQLLDQGKKREVKNILRENSWPINSPIRSQLWPTLCAQHQSKPQMVDGFYWEMVHQVFGTTELSEKPIMLPAFVDAAHCLPYHLTRTGRSVADRIVNVLAYDCPDITYSPVLYPITSILLHFMSEEEAYHCLAALVGSKEKVFINQTKLLHEVTWKTVMQIAKKHQKSSVSYFQRLCPGVKLERVFMDWCWWILAGLPFQHLVRIMDCYFHEGIKVLYRIALVIINLFHKECQSNNEWNPDNIKNDIANALIKFCKKIPVSPAKLLHAAFSIRGLSSTYISRIFIKTEMLLKSRSVLNSGNKQLVKSRSSDNLPTSQSQVNIQMMSHTLTIREGQKSPGPRAIAMGSYPIHNLKSQICSCEESLFTLWSWLPVRITMYQPVLLYTTEEHGCSLTTFYVRVEQHEPTLMMIKTCNNEVFGAYCSSRWFERNIKDDKGQRQAYFGTGETFLFSLYPERAKYPWVGIAADKDLGHSSELFMAADAKMITIGGGEGQAIWMDENIRFGKTDSCKTFNNPPLCPSGDFEIRVLEVYGFVGA
;
A
#
# COMPACT_ATOMS: atom_id res chain seq x y z
N MET A 1 30.77 -9.05 91.37
CA MET A 1 29.90 -10.25 91.40
C MET A 1 28.44 -9.76 91.33
N PRO A 2 27.53 -10.37 90.56
CA PRO A 2 27.54 -10.54 89.10
C PRO A 2 26.22 -10.08 88.40
N HIS A 3 26.21 -10.18 87.06
CA HIS A 3 25.09 -10.43 86.11
C HIS A 3 24.24 -9.31 85.46
N ASN A 4 24.54 -9.07 84.17
CA ASN A 4 23.78 -9.40 82.93
C ASN A 4 22.27 -9.11 82.75
N ARG A 5 22.02 -8.54 81.55
CA ARG A 5 20.93 -8.74 80.54
C ARG A 5 19.79 -7.72 80.44
N ASP A 6 19.98 -6.82 79.47
CA ASP A 6 19.16 -6.60 78.26
C ASP A 6 17.63 -6.50 78.37
N THR A 7 17.08 -5.32 78.03
CA THR A 7 16.21 -5.07 76.86
C THR A 7 15.61 -3.66 76.93
N ALA A 8 16.24 -2.67 76.27
CA ALA A 8 15.58 -1.45 75.77
C ALA A 8 16.61 -0.49 75.16
N SER A 9 16.82 -0.54 73.85
CA SER A 9 17.37 0.61 73.11
C SER A 9 17.06 0.48 71.63
N ALA A 10 16.71 1.61 71.01
CA ALA A 10 16.48 1.84 69.59
C ALA A 10 15.13 1.30 69.08
N GLN A 11 14.24 2.05 68.44
CA GLN A 11 14.44 3.28 67.67
C GLN A 11 13.12 4.06 67.66
N ALA A 12 13.17 5.29 68.17
CA ALA A 12 12.27 6.34 67.79
C ALA A 12 12.69 6.80 66.39
N ASP A 13 11.93 6.40 65.37
CA ASP A 13 11.87 7.02 64.05
C ASP A 13 10.59 6.52 63.36
N LYS A 14 9.46 7.12 63.74
CA LYS A 14 8.17 6.98 63.06
C LYS A 14 7.71 8.38 62.69
N LEU A 15 8.17 8.90 61.56
CA LEU A 15 7.56 10.00 60.79
C LEU A 15 8.36 10.28 59.51
N SER A 16 8.33 9.35 58.56
CA SER A 16 8.44 9.65 57.12
C SER A 16 7.92 8.46 56.35
N GLY A 17 6.75 8.63 55.73
CA GLY A 17 6.03 7.58 55.01
C GLY A 17 4.96 8.22 54.16
N ILE A 18 5.35 9.24 53.39
CA ILE A 18 4.68 9.57 52.15
C ILE A 18 5.51 8.82 51.11
N GLU A 19 5.16 7.56 50.88
CA GLU A 19 5.61 6.86 49.67
C GLU A 19 5.02 7.64 48.49
N GLU A 20 5.88 8.26 47.71
CA GLU A 20 5.53 8.97 46.49
C GLU A 20 4.73 8.02 45.57
N GLU A 21 3.60 8.50 45.05
CA GLU A 21 2.74 7.87 44.03
C GLU A 21 3.46 7.62 42.67
N SER A 22 4.80 7.55 42.64
CA SER A 22 5.61 7.54 41.42
C SER A 22 5.73 6.18 40.73
N ASP A 23 5.49 5.08 41.46
CA ASP A 23 5.74 3.71 40.95
C ASP A 23 4.64 3.18 40.00
N LEU A 24 3.46 3.82 39.93
CA LEU A 24 2.38 3.40 39.03
C LEU A 24 2.55 3.88 37.57
N TYR A 25 3.55 4.73 37.30
CA TYR A 25 3.79 5.39 36.01
C TYR A 25 4.94 4.78 35.19
N GLU A 26 5.61 3.74 35.69
CA GLU A 26 6.70 3.08 34.97
C GLU A 26 6.19 2.52 33.62
N GLY A 27 6.51 3.18 32.50
CA GLY A 27 6.38 2.61 31.16
C GLY A 27 5.68 3.45 30.08
N PHE A 28 5.01 4.54 30.43
CA PHE A 28 4.41 5.47 29.45
C PHE A 28 5.21 6.78 29.33
N ALA A 29 5.07 7.46 28.20
CA ALA A 29 5.65 8.78 27.98
C ALA A 29 4.97 9.85 28.85
N PRO A 30 5.66 10.96 29.21
CA PRO A 30 5.15 11.97 30.14
C PRO A 30 3.93 12.76 29.62
N HIS A 31 3.60 12.65 28.34
CA HIS A 31 2.46 13.32 27.70
C HIS A 31 1.23 12.41 27.54
N VAL A 32 1.09 11.39 28.40
CA VAL A 32 -0.03 10.43 28.45
C VAL A 32 -0.81 10.59 29.75
N GLU A 33 -2.14 10.57 29.64
CA GLU A 33 -3.06 10.49 30.77
C GLU A 33 -3.31 9.02 31.15
N THR A 34 -2.66 8.56 32.21
CA THR A 34 -2.67 7.14 32.61
C THR A 34 -3.92 6.73 33.39
N SER A 35 -4.67 7.69 33.93
CA SER A 35 -5.87 7.46 34.77
C SER A 35 -6.98 6.67 34.07
N GLU A 36 -7.11 6.81 32.76
CA GLU A 36 -8.13 6.12 31.95
C GLU A 36 -7.63 4.79 31.35
N ILE A 37 -6.33 4.50 31.46
CA ILE A 37 -5.75 3.26 30.95
C ILE A 37 -6.04 2.16 31.95
N LYS A 38 -7.02 1.32 31.63
CA LYS A 38 -7.28 0.09 32.37
C LYS A 38 -6.09 -0.86 32.20
N VAL A 39 -5.14 -0.81 33.13
CA VAL A 39 -4.16 -1.87 33.35
C VAL A 39 -4.97 -3.06 33.87
N LEU A 40 -5.49 -3.89 32.95
CA LEU A 40 -6.31 -5.05 33.33
C LEU A 40 -5.66 -5.81 34.49
N ASP A 41 -6.49 -6.14 35.48
CA ASP A 41 -6.20 -6.87 36.71
C ASP A 41 -5.37 -8.16 36.48
N PHE A 42 -4.05 -8.05 36.33
CA PHE A 42 -3.17 -9.23 36.37
C PHE A 42 -3.07 -9.81 37.79
N TYR A 43 -3.50 -9.07 38.81
CA TYR A 43 -3.52 -9.54 40.19
C TYR A 43 -4.73 -10.41 40.55
N ASN A 44 -5.77 -10.50 39.70
CA ASN A 44 -6.99 -11.30 39.97
C ASN A 44 -7.27 -12.42 38.95
N ILE A 45 -6.27 -12.86 38.19
CA ILE A 45 -6.37 -14.15 37.48
C ILE A 45 -6.06 -15.24 38.52
N PRO A 46 -6.94 -16.24 38.76
CA PRO A 46 -6.57 -17.37 39.61
C PRO A 46 -5.32 -17.99 39.02
N LYS A 47 -4.21 -17.99 39.79
CA LYS A 47 -2.91 -18.56 39.40
C LYS A 47 -3.16 -19.91 38.73
N GLN A 48 -3.05 -19.97 37.41
CA GLN A 48 -3.05 -21.24 36.72
C GLN A 48 -1.83 -22.00 37.23
N THR A 49 -2.05 -23.21 37.71
CA THR A 49 -1.02 -24.11 38.22
C THR A 49 -0.14 -24.56 37.06
N GLY A 50 0.82 -23.72 36.69
CA GLY A 50 1.83 -23.97 35.66
C GLY A 50 2.80 -22.79 35.61
N LYS A 51 4.11 -23.05 35.47
CA LYS A 51 5.10 -21.98 35.28
C LYS A 51 4.81 -21.27 33.95
N GLU A 52 4.24 -20.07 33.99
CA GLU A 52 4.19 -19.21 32.80
C GLU A 52 5.63 -18.95 32.32
N PRO A 53 5.91 -19.08 31.01
CA PRO A 53 7.25 -18.83 30.49
C PRO A 53 7.63 -17.36 30.73
N ALA A 54 8.86 -17.13 31.19
CA ALA A 54 9.38 -15.79 31.41
C ALA A 54 9.28 -14.94 30.12
N LEU A 55 8.81 -13.70 30.25
CA LEU A 55 8.72 -12.76 29.14
C LEU A 55 10.12 -12.45 28.59
N ARG A 56 10.24 -12.43 27.26
CA ARG A 56 11.51 -12.11 26.57
C ARG A 56 11.90 -10.64 26.80
N THR A 57 13.18 -10.39 26.98
CA THR A 57 13.74 -9.04 27.19
C THR A 57 14.06 -8.32 25.87
N PHE A 58 14.24 -6.99 25.93
CA PHE A 58 14.67 -6.20 24.76
C PHE A 58 16.02 -6.65 24.21
N THR A 59 17.01 -6.88 25.08
CA THR A 59 18.37 -7.28 24.70
C THR A 59 18.37 -8.56 23.86
N GLU A 60 17.57 -9.56 24.24
CA GLU A 60 17.46 -10.80 23.49
C GLU A 60 16.83 -10.59 22.11
N ILE A 61 15.82 -9.73 22.00
CA ILE A 61 15.18 -9.42 20.72
C ILE A 61 16.16 -8.67 19.82
N LYS A 62 16.88 -7.68 20.36
CA LYS A 62 17.89 -6.91 19.63
C LYS A 62 18.99 -7.82 19.09
N GLN A 63 19.52 -8.72 19.92
CA GLN A 63 20.52 -9.69 19.49
C GLN A 63 20.03 -10.58 18.33
N LEU A 64 18.76 -11.01 18.36
CA LEU A 64 18.18 -11.78 17.26
C LEU A 64 17.99 -10.96 15.98
N LEU A 65 17.63 -9.67 16.10
CA LEU A 65 17.54 -8.76 14.96
C LEU A 65 18.91 -8.54 14.31
N ASP A 66 19.94 -8.30 15.11
CA ASP A 66 21.32 -8.09 14.65
C ASP A 66 21.88 -9.35 13.94
N GLN A 67 21.44 -10.54 14.39
CA GLN A 67 21.74 -11.82 13.74
C GLN A 67 20.90 -12.09 12.48
N GLY A 68 19.98 -11.19 12.10
CA GLY A 68 19.09 -11.38 10.96
C GLY A 68 17.98 -12.43 11.18
N LYS A 69 17.77 -12.91 12.40
CA LYS A 69 16.77 -13.94 12.76
C LYS A 69 15.35 -13.37 12.88
N LYS A 70 14.92 -12.65 11.83
CA LYS A 70 13.61 -11.96 11.77
C LYS A 70 12.42 -12.91 12.03
N ARG A 71 12.52 -14.18 11.64
CA ARG A 71 11.44 -15.17 11.89
C ARG A 71 11.25 -15.49 13.37
N GLU A 72 12.33 -15.57 14.14
CA GLU A 72 12.26 -15.85 15.58
C GLU A 72 11.68 -14.64 16.32
N VAL A 73 12.15 -13.43 15.98
CA VAL A 73 11.61 -12.16 16.50
C VAL A 73 10.12 -12.06 16.24
N LYS A 74 9.68 -12.35 15.01
CA LYS A 74 8.25 -12.41 14.66
C LYS A 74 7.46 -13.33 15.57
N ASN A 75 7.94 -14.54 15.86
CA ASN A 75 7.21 -15.47 16.73
C ASN A 75 7.16 -14.95 18.17
N ILE A 76 8.27 -14.39 18.67
CA ILE A 76 8.35 -13.76 20.00
C ILE A 76 7.28 -12.66 20.13
N LEU A 77 7.19 -11.73 19.18
CA LEU A 77 6.24 -10.61 19.21
C LEU A 77 4.77 -11.06 19.23
N ARG A 78 4.47 -12.18 18.57
CA ARG A 78 3.12 -12.77 18.51
C ARG A 78 2.71 -13.46 19.81
N GLU A 79 3.67 -14.09 20.49
CA GLU A 79 3.41 -14.94 21.67
C GLU A 79 3.64 -14.20 23.00
N ASN A 80 4.63 -13.31 23.07
CA ASN A 80 4.95 -12.57 24.29
C ASN A 80 3.97 -11.44 24.50
N SER A 81 3.20 -11.53 25.58
CA SER A 81 2.19 -10.53 25.93
C SER A 81 2.70 -9.61 27.04
N TRP A 82 3.64 -8.72 26.71
CA TRP A 82 4.12 -7.72 27.67
C TRP A 82 2.96 -6.85 28.17
N PRO A 83 2.89 -6.60 29.50
CA PRO A 83 1.93 -5.67 30.10
C PRO A 83 1.92 -4.32 29.39
N ILE A 84 0.79 -3.61 29.46
CA ILE A 84 0.63 -2.35 28.73
C ILE A 84 1.61 -1.27 29.21
N ASN A 85 1.89 -1.24 30.51
CA ASN A 85 2.88 -0.38 31.16
C ASN A 85 4.31 -0.96 31.10
N SER A 86 4.59 -1.96 30.25
CA SER A 86 5.97 -2.46 30.17
C SER A 86 6.88 -1.40 29.51
N PRO A 87 8.03 -1.04 30.12
CA PRO A 87 8.96 -0.06 29.55
C PRO A 87 9.68 -0.58 28.31
N ILE A 88 9.52 -1.87 27.96
CA ILE A 88 10.18 -2.48 26.79
C ILE A 88 9.87 -1.74 25.49
N ARG A 89 8.66 -1.15 25.36
CA ARG A 89 8.19 -0.55 24.10
C ARG A 89 8.93 0.72 23.72
N SER A 90 9.43 1.48 24.70
CA SER A 90 10.23 2.69 24.43
C SER A 90 11.51 2.36 23.66
N GLN A 91 12.07 1.15 23.83
CA GLN A 91 13.26 0.71 23.10
C GLN A 91 12.92 -0.22 21.93
N LEU A 92 11.92 -1.08 22.11
CA LEU A 92 11.53 -2.09 21.12
C LEU A 92 10.94 -1.47 19.86
N TRP A 93 9.98 -0.54 19.99
CA TRP A 93 9.28 0.00 18.82
C TRP A 93 10.18 0.84 17.91
N PRO A 94 11.06 1.74 18.42
CA PRO A 94 12.03 2.42 17.58
C PRO A 94 12.94 1.45 16.83
N THR A 95 13.44 0.42 17.51
CA THR A 95 14.27 -0.63 16.90
C THR A 95 13.51 -1.40 15.80
N LEU A 96 12.23 -1.72 16.04
CA LEU A 96 11.40 -2.41 15.05
C LEU A 96 11.07 -1.53 13.84
N CYS A 97 10.85 -0.23 14.00
CA CYS A 97 10.58 0.67 12.89
C CYS A 97 11.84 0.95 12.06
N ALA A 98 12.96 1.22 12.72
CA ALA A 98 14.23 1.57 12.08
C ALA A 98 14.75 0.49 11.12
N GLN A 99 14.41 -0.80 11.35
CA GLN A 99 14.83 -1.90 10.47
C GLN A 99 14.30 -1.80 9.03
N HIS A 100 13.30 -0.94 8.77
CA HIS A 100 12.67 -0.76 7.45
C HIS A 100 13.07 0.54 6.74
N GLN A 101 13.96 1.32 7.35
CA GLN A 101 14.40 2.60 6.81
C GLN A 101 15.15 2.39 5.49
N SER A 102 14.82 3.18 4.47
CA SER A 102 15.43 3.09 3.14
C SER A 102 16.51 4.14 2.86
N LYS A 103 16.59 5.18 3.70
CA LYS A 103 17.62 6.24 3.67
C LYS A 103 18.66 5.99 4.78
N PRO A 104 19.92 6.44 4.63
CA PRO A 104 20.89 6.40 5.71
C PRO A 104 20.34 7.11 6.96
N GLN A 105 20.84 6.68 8.12
CA GLN A 105 20.46 7.21 9.44
C GLN A 105 20.42 8.75 9.38
N MET A 106 19.24 9.32 9.65
CA MET A 106 19.07 10.78 9.66
C MET A 106 20.02 11.34 10.70
N VAL A 107 20.69 12.45 10.38
CA VAL A 107 21.63 13.09 11.30
C VAL A 107 20.86 13.52 12.56
N ASP A 108 21.47 13.36 13.73
CA ASP A 108 20.89 13.85 14.99
C ASP A 108 20.46 15.31 14.83
N GLY A 109 19.23 15.62 15.22
CA GLY A 109 18.66 16.97 15.11
C GLY A 109 17.99 17.30 13.77
N PHE A 110 17.98 16.42 12.77
CA PHE A 110 17.27 16.64 11.50
C PHE A 110 15.79 17.00 11.71
N TYR A 111 15.12 16.30 12.63
CA TYR A 111 13.73 16.58 12.97
C TYR A 111 13.55 18.02 13.47
N TRP A 112 14.40 18.47 14.38
CA TRP A 112 14.31 19.81 14.96
C TRP A 112 14.64 20.92 13.96
N GLU A 113 15.52 20.64 12.99
CA GLU A 113 15.74 21.54 11.85
C GLU A 113 14.45 21.70 11.01
N MET A 114 13.76 20.59 10.71
CA MET A 114 12.48 20.65 9.99
C MET A 114 11.40 21.37 10.79
N VAL A 115 11.33 21.16 12.11
CA VAL A 115 10.43 21.91 13.00
C VAL A 115 10.70 23.42 12.87
N HIS A 116 11.97 23.84 12.91
CA HIS A 116 12.32 25.24 12.75
C HIS A 116 11.98 25.77 11.35
N GLN A 117 12.14 24.97 10.29
CA GLN A 117 11.76 25.37 8.93
C GLN A 117 10.25 25.57 8.77
N VAL A 118 9.43 24.70 9.38
CA VAL A 118 7.97 24.75 9.26
C VAL A 118 7.34 25.81 10.18
N PHE A 119 7.83 25.94 11.41
CA PHE A 119 7.21 26.75 12.46
C PHE A 119 8.02 27.98 12.88
N GLY A 120 9.29 28.07 12.48
CA GLY A 120 10.19 29.16 12.88
C GLY A 120 10.66 29.11 14.34
N THR A 121 10.22 28.13 15.12
CA THR A 121 10.57 27.95 16.53
C THR A 121 10.42 26.49 16.94
N THR A 122 11.16 26.07 17.97
CA THR A 122 11.02 24.76 18.62
C THR A 122 9.99 24.79 19.76
N GLU A 123 9.52 25.97 20.16
CA GLU A 123 8.47 26.11 21.17
C GLU A 123 7.15 25.52 20.65
N LEU A 124 6.49 24.74 21.51
CA LEU A 124 5.23 24.10 21.16
C LEU A 124 4.08 25.11 21.30
N SER A 125 3.31 25.29 20.23
CA SER A 125 2.16 26.19 20.23
C SER A 125 1.08 25.72 21.21
N GLU A 126 0.61 26.62 22.08
CA GLU A 126 -0.57 26.39 22.92
C GLU A 126 -1.89 26.44 22.12
N LYS A 127 -1.86 27.11 20.96
CA LYS A 127 -3.00 27.20 20.04
C LYS A 127 -3.03 25.99 19.11
N PRO A 128 -4.21 25.47 18.76
CA PRO A 128 -4.35 24.37 17.81
C PRO A 128 -3.68 24.73 16.48
N ILE A 129 -2.87 23.81 15.98
CA ILE A 129 -2.19 23.96 14.68
C ILE A 129 -3.13 23.42 13.59
N MET A 130 -3.16 24.07 12.43
CA MET A 130 -3.89 23.53 11.28
C MET A 130 -3.21 22.25 10.80
N LEU A 131 -3.99 21.18 10.65
CA LEU A 131 -3.45 19.90 10.17
C LEU A 131 -3.40 19.84 8.63
N PRO A 132 -2.44 19.09 8.06
CA PRO A 132 -2.34 18.89 6.61
C PRO A 132 -3.58 18.24 6.00
N ALA A 133 -3.91 18.56 4.74
CA ALA A 133 -5.13 18.09 4.09
C ALA A 133 -5.23 16.56 3.90
N PHE A 134 -4.12 15.82 4.04
CA PHE A 134 -4.14 14.36 3.92
C PHE A 134 -4.71 13.66 5.17
N VAL A 135 -4.84 14.35 6.31
CA VAL A 135 -5.43 13.76 7.51
C VAL A 135 -6.95 13.74 7.40
N ASP A 136 -7.58 12.76 8.04
CA ASP A 136 -9.02 12.78 8.24
C ASP A 136 -9.34 13.45 9.58
N ALA A 137 -9.91 14.66 9.51
CA ALA A 137 -10.26 15.45 10.68
C ALA A 137 -11.23 14.72 11.63
N ALA A 138 -12.05 13.79 11.13
CA ALA A 138 -12.94 13.00 11.96
C ALA A 138 -12.21 11.88 12.74
N HIS A 139 -11.00 11.54 12.32
CA HIS A 139 -10.23 10.41 12.84
C HIS A 139 -8.82 10.79 13.31
N CYS A 140 -8.65 12.02 13.81
CA CYS A 140 -7.48 12.42 14.59
C CYS A 140 -7.56 11.82 16.01
N LEU A 141 -7.47 10.49 16.12
CA LEU A 141 -7.69 9.72 17.35
C LEU A 141 -6.56 9.95 18.37
N PRO A 142 -6.81 10.63 19.49
CA PRO A 142 -5.76 10.96 20.46
C PRO A 142 -5.50 9.83 21.47
N TYR A 143 -6.42 8.87 21.58
CA TYR A 143 -6.42 7.86 22.64
C TYR A 143 -6.29 8.49 24.02
N HIS A 144 -5.20 8.22 24.74
CA HIS A 144 -4.94 8.71 26.09
C HIS A 144 -3.88 9.83 26.11
N LEU A 145 -3.61 10.48 24.97
CA LEU A 145 -2.69 11.63 24.95
C LEU A 145 -3.30 12.83 25.68
N THR A 146 -2.48 13.51 26.47
CA THR A 146 -2.83 14.80 27.08
C THR A 146 -2.99 15.89 26.01
N ARG A 147 -3.41 17.10 26.41
CA ARG A 147 -3.42 18.24 25.49
C ARG A 147 -2.06 18.49 24.86
N THR A 148 -0.99 18.40 25.64
CA THR A 148 0.39 18.54 25.18
C THR A 148 0.75 17.43 24.19
N GLY A 149 0.41 16.17 24.50
CA GLY A 149 0.65 15.04 23.60
C GLY A 149 -0.05 15.19 22.25
N ARG A 150 -1.26 15.75 22.24
CA ARG A 150 -1.99 16.07 21.00
C ARG A 150 -1.29 17.17 20.19
N SER A 151 -0.87 18.26 20.83
CA SER A 151 -0.09 19.32 20.15
C SER A 151 1.22 18.78 19.56
N VAL A 152 1.89 17.85 20.25
CA VAL A 152 3.07 17.14 19.74
C VAL A 152 2.71 16.31 18.49
N ALA A 153 1.62 15.55 18.53
CA ALA A 153 1.15 14.80 17.37
C ALA A 153 0.86 15.73 16.17
N ASP A 154 0.18 16.85 16.40
CA ASP A 154 -0.10 17.85 15.37
C ASP A 154 1.18 18.38 14.71
N ARG A 155 2.21 18.66 15.51
CA ARG A 155 3.52 19.12 15.04
C ARG A 155 4.23 18.05 14.22
N ILE A 156 4.31 16.81 14.70
CA ILE A 156 4.93 15.68 13.97
C ILE A 156 4.27 15.50 12.60
N VAL A 157 2.94 15.53 12.53
CA VAL A 157 2.22 15.31 11.28
C VAL A 157 2.45 16.43 10.27
N ASN A 158 2.56 17.68 10.74
CA ASN A 158 2.92 18.82 9.89
C ASN A 158 4.36 18.72 9.37
N VAL A 159 5.31 18.32 10.23
CA VAL A 159 6.71 18.11 9.81
C VAL A 159 6.81 17.00 8.75
N LEU A 160 6.10 15.88 8.95
CA LEU A 160 6.02 14.81 7.95
C LEU A 160 5.40 15.28 6.63
N ALA A 161 4.39 16.15 6.67
CA ALA A 161 3.79 16.72 5.46
C ALA A 161 4.79 17.53 4.64
N TYR A 162 5.68 18.25 5.33
CA TYR A 162 6.71 19.04 4.71
C TYR A 162 7.84 18.17 4.12
N ASP A 163 8.32 17.16 4.86
CA ASP A 163 9.40 16.26 4.40
C ASP A 163 8.93 15.24 3.34
N CYS A 164 7.64 14.86 3.36
CA CYS A 164 7.07 13.83 2.47
C CYS A 164 5.90 14.39 1.64
N PRO A 165 6.15 15.21 0.59
CA PRO A 165 5.10 15.84 -0.22
C PRO A 165 4.25 14.84 -1.02
N ASP A 166 4.71 13.61 -1.21
CA ASP A 166 3.97 12.53 -1.90
C ASP A 166 2.76 12.04 -1.09
N ILE A 167 2.69 12.36 0.21
CA ILE A 167 1.55 12.03 1.06
C ILE A 167 0.39 12.98 0.73
N THR A 168 -0.59 12.46 0.00
CA THR A 168 -1.77 13.22 -0.45
C THR A 168 -3.05 12.80 0.27
N TYR A 169 -3.09 11.60 0.84
CA TYR A 169 -4.22 11.10 1.64
C TYR A 169 -3.78 9.95 2.56
N SER A 170 -3.78 10.16 3.87
CA SER A 170 -3.34 9.18 4.86
C SER A 170 -4.10 9.29 6.19
N PRO A 171 -5.35 8.80 6.25
CA PRO A 171 -6.16 8.89 7.47
C PRO A 171 -5.59 8.10 8.66
N VAL A 172 -4.75 7.09 8.40
CA VAL A 172 -4.18 6.20 9.42
C VAL A 172 -2.92 6.79 10.08
N LEU A 173 -2.29 7.80 9.47
CA LEU A 173 -1.02 8.34 9.93
C LEU A 173 -1.14 9.00 11.32
N TYR A 174 -2.18 9.82 11.52
CA TYR A 174 -2.39 10.51 12.81
C TYR A 174 -2.67 9.53 13.97
N PRO A 175 -3.57 8.52 13.84
CA PRO A 175 -3.74 7.49 14.87
C PRO A 175 -2.44 6.74 15.22
N ILE A 176 -1.62 6.37 14.23
CA ILE A 176 -0.35 5.68 14.50
C ILE A 176 0.63 6.60 15.23
N THR A 177 0.70 7.88 14.83
CA THR A 177 1.49 8.91 15.53
C THR A 177 1.09 8.97 16.99
N SER A 178 -0.21 9.03 17.25
CA SER A 178 -0.74 9.09 18.61
C SER A 178 -0.38 7.85 19.41
N ILE A 179 -0.47 6.65 18.83
CA ILE A 179 -0.10 5.39 19.51
C ILE A 179 1.41 5.35 19.86
N LEU A 180 2.29 5.77 18.94
CA LEU A 180 3.73 5.81 19.17
C LEU A 180 4.08 6.71 20.37
N LEU A 181 3.48 7.91 20.42
CA LEU A 181 3.64 8.88 21.50
C LEU A 181 3.20 8.37 22.89
N HIS A 182 2.54 7.21 22.99
CA HIS A 182 2.30 6.66 24.33
C HIS A 182 3.57 6.10 24.98
N PHE A 183 4.61 5.78 24.20
CA PHE A 183 5.77 5.01 24.67
C PHE A 183 7.12 5.64 24.35
N MET A 184 7.17 6.76 23.64
CA MET A 184 8.43 7.39 23.22
C MET A 184 8.30 8.91 23.11
N SER A 185 9.44 9.58 22.91
CA SER A 185 9.49 11.02 22.70
C SER A 185 8.99 11.43 21.31
N GLU A 186 8.84 12.74 21.11
CA GLU A 186 8.39 13.34 19.85
C GLU A 186 9.30 13.00 18.66
N GLU A 187 10.62 13.16 18.83
CA GLU A 187 11.59 12.90 17.78
C GLU A 187 11.69 11.40 17.44
N GLU A 188 11.63 10.52 18.46
CA GLU A 188 11.58 9.07 18.25
C GLU A 188 10.33 8.64 17.47
N ALA A 189 9.17 9.23 17.80
CA ALA A 189 7.92 8.97 17.09
C ALA A 189 7.99 9.43 15.62
N TYR A 190 8.58 10.60 15.36
CA TYR A 190 8.85 11.07 14.00
C TYR A 190 9.73 10.09 13.22
N HIS A 191 10.86 9.65 13.79
CA HIS A 191 11.77 8.71 13.14
C HIS A 191 11.10 7.36 12.85
N CYS A 192 10.26 6.87 13.77
CA CYS A 192 9.45 5.68 13.53
C CYS A 192 8.53 5.88 12.32
N LEU A 193 7.77 6.98 12.28
CA LEU A 193 6.85 7.27 11.18
C LEU A 193 7.58 7.42 9.84
N ALA A 194 8.69 8.17 9.80
CA ALA A 194 9.49 8.36 8.60
C ALA A 194 9.99 7.01 8.05
N ALA A 195 10.44 6.09 8.92
CA ALA A 195 10.84 4.74 8.51
C ALA A 195 9.67 3.90 7.96
N LEU A 196 8.48 4.00 8.57
CA LEU A 196 7.29 3.25 8.13
C LEU A 196 6.70 3.80 6.82
N VAL A 197 6.69 5.13 6.64
CA VAL A 197 6.27 5.82 5.41
C VAL A 197 7.26 5.55 4.28
N GLY A 198 8.56 5.64 4.55
CA GLY A 198 9.62 5.46 3.57
C GLY A 198 10.00 4.00 3.26
N SER A 199 9.28 3.02 3.81
CA SER A 199 9.58 1.60 3.61
C SER A 199 9.32 1.16 2.17
N LYS A 200 10.30 0.47 1.56
CA LYS A 200 10.22 -0.02 0.17
C LYS A 200 9.82 -1.50 0.07
N GLU A 201 10.13 -2.30 1.09
CA GLU A 201 9.87 -3.74 1.07
C GLU A 201 8.49 -4.11 1.64
N LYS A 202 8.04 -3.37 2.66
CA LYS A 202 6.80 -3.66 3.39
C LYS A 202 5.91 -2.43 3.39
N VAL A 203 4.63 -2.65 3.11
CA VAL A 203 3.62 -1.61 3.23
C VAL A 203 3.16 -1.52 4.68
N PHE A 204 3.21 -0.30 5.24
CA PHE A 204 2.68 0.04 6.56
C PHE A 204 1.54 1.04 6.41
N ILE A 205 1.87 2.25 5.96
CA ILE A 205 0.96 3.39 5.88
C ILE A 205 0.70 3.73 4.42
N ASN A 206 -0.57 3.73 4.02
CA ASN A 206 -0.98 4.19 2.69
C ASN A 206 -0.92 5.72 2.61
N GLN A 207 -0.41 6.25 1.51
CA GLN A 207 -0.10 7.68 1.37
C GLN A 207 -0.98 8.40 0.33
N THR A 208 -1.76 7.65 -0.45
CA THR A 208 -2.65 8.21 -1.49
C THR A 208 -4.05 7.62 -1.40
N LYS A 209 -5.02 8.35 -1.95
CA LYS A 209 -6.43 7.92 -1.98
C LYS A 209 -6.61 6.64 -2.80
N LEU A 210 -5.83 6.48 -3.87
CA LEU A 210 -5.81 5.27 -4.68
C LEU A 210 -5.32 4.07 -3.85
N LEU A 211 -4.18 4.18 -3.17
CA LEU A 211 -3.65 3.10 -2.33
C LEU A 211 -4.62 2.74 -1.21
N HIS A 212 -5.27 3.74 -0.61
CA HIS A 212 -6.34 3.51 0.36
C HIS A 212 -7.51 2.72 -0.26
N GLU A 213 -7.96 3.09 -1.46
CA GLU A 213 -9.05 2.41 -2.15
C GLU A 213 -8.73 0.95 -2.53
N VAL A 214 -7.55 0.74 -3.10
CA VAL A 214 -7.03 -0.59 -3.43
C VAL A 214 -6.95 -1.46 -2.19
N THR A 215 -6.50 -0.89 -1.07
CA THR A 215 -6.32 -1.61 0.18
C THR A 215 -7.63 -2.14 0.74
N TRP A 216 -8.65 -1.30 0.90
CA TRP A 216 -9.92 -1.78 1.46
C TRP A 216 -10.62 -2.77 0.53
N LYS A 217 -10.49 -2.62 -0.80
CA LYS A 217 -10.98 -3.60 -1.77
C LYS A 217 -10.21 -4.92 -1.68
N THR A 218 -8.90 -4.87 -1.48
CA THR A 218 -8.07 -6.06 -1.24
C THR A 218 -8.53 -6.80 0.02
N VAL A 219 -8.76 -6.09 1.12
CA VAL A 219 -9.31 -6.65 2.36
C VAL A 219 -10.68 -7.30 2.11
N MET A 220 -11.57 -6.64 1.37
CA MET A 220 -12.87 -7.18 0.99
C MET A 220 -12.76 -8.48 0.17
N GLN A 221 -11.87 -8.54 -0.83
CA GLN A 221 -11.67 -9.75 -1.63
C GLN A 221 -11.09 -10.90 -0.81
N ILE A 222 -10.15 -10.61 0.08
CA ILE A 222 -9.61 -11.60 1.02
C ILE A 222 -10.71 -12.11 1.94
N ALA A 223 -11.57 -11.23 2.47
CA ALA A 223 -12.69 -11.61 3.33
C ALA A 223 -13.70 -12.49 2.62
N LYS A 224 -14.04 -12.22 1.35
CA LYS A 224 -14.92 -13.06 0.53
C LYS A 224 -14.41 -14.50 0.41
N LYS A 225 -13.09 -14.70 0.35
CA LYS A 225 -12.47 -16.03 0.27
C LYS A 225 -12.35 -16.71 1.64
N HIS A 226 -11.80 -16.01 2.63
CA HIS A 226 -11.42 -16.62 3.92
C HIS A 226 -12.56 -16.62 4.95
N GLN A 227 -13.54 -15.73 4.82
CA GLN A 227 -14.67 -15.54 5.75
C GLN A 227 -16.01 -15.53 4.99
N LYS A 228 -16.17 -16.44 4.02
CA LYS A 228 -17.31 -16.49 3.10
C LYS A 228 -18.66 -16.47 3.81
N SER A 229 -18.82 -17.25 4.88
CA SER A 229 -20.07 -17.34 5.63
C SER A 229 -20.44 -16.00 6.28
N SER A 230 -19.48 -15.32 6.90
CA SER A 230 -19.68 -14.02 7.56
C SER A 230 -19.99 -12.92 6.55
N VAL A 231 -19.28 -12.89 5.42
CA VAL A 231 -19.54 -11.92 4.35
C VAL A 231 -20.92 -12.16 3.72
N SER A 232 -21.29 -13.42 3.48
CA SER A 232 -22.62 -13.77 2.93
C SER A 232 -23.75 -13.43 3.92
N TYR A 233 -23.49 -13.52 5.23
CA TYR A 233 -24.42 -13.09 6.25
C TYR A 233 -24.64 -11.57 6.21
N PHE A 234 -23.58 -10.77 6.13
CA PHE A 234 -23.71 -9.30 6.02
C PHE A 234 -24.43 -8.86 4.74
N GLN A 235 -24.20 -9.55 3.63
CA GLN A 235 -24.93 -9.28 2.38
C GLN A 235 -26.44 -9.57 2.50
N ARG A 236 -26.82 -10.61 3.26
CA ARG A 236 -28.22 -10.96 3.51
C ARG A 236 -28.90 -10.02 4.51
N LEU A 237 -28.17 -9.54 5.51
CA LEU A 237 -28.69 -8.62 6.53
C LEU A 237 -29.18 -7.30 5.96
N CYS A 238 -28.55 -6.81 4.88
CA CYS A 238 -28.87 -5.53 4.28
C CYS A 238 -29.02 -5.65 2.75
N PRO A 239 -30.16 -6.14 2.25
CA PRO A 239 -30.43 -6.15 0.82
C PRO A 239 -30.48 -4.70 0.31
N GLY A 240 -29.38 -4.23 -0.29
CA GLY A 240 -29.26 -2.87 -0.83
C GLY A 240 -28.05 -2.07 -0.32
N VAL A 241 -27.43 -2.46 0.81
CA VAL A 241 -26.15 -1.87 1.24
C VAL A 241 -25.03 -2.55 0.47
N LYS A 242 -24.35 -1.76 -0.36
CA LYS A 242 -23.12 -2.18 -1.03
C LYS A 242 -22.08 -2.52 0.04
N LEU A 243 -21.62 -3.78 0.05
CA LEU A 243 -20.62 -4.31 0.99
C LEU A 243 -19.37 -3.42 1.06
N GLU A 244 -19.07 -2.76 -0.05
CA GLU A 244 -18.05 -1.72 -0.19
C GLU A 244 -18.13 -0.67 0.92
N ARG A 245 -19.32 -0.16 1.27
CA ARG A 245 -19.47 0.86 2.31
C ARG A 245 -18.98 0.38 3.67
N VAL A 246 -19.22 -0.89 3.99
CA VAL A 246 -18.76 -1.50 5.25
C VAL A 246 -17.23 -1.62 5.24
N PHE A 247 -16.66 -2.12 4.15
CA PHE A 247 -15.20 -2.34 4.06
C PHE A 247 -14.39 -1.05 3.89
N MET A 248 -14.97 0.07 3.43
CA MET A 248 -14.27 1.35 3.42
C MET A 248 -13.73 1.73 4.82
N ASP A 249 -14.45 1.34 5.88
CA ASP A 249 -14.10 1.65 7.27
C ASP A 249 -13.34 0.50 7.98
N TRP A 250 -12.79 -0.48 7.23
CA TRP A 250 -12.18 -1.68 7.80
C TRP A 250 -11.07 -1.39 8.83
N CYS A 251 -10.28 -0.33 8.62
CA CYS A 251 -9.21 0.06 9.52
C CYS A 251 -9.75 0.68 10.81
N TRP A 252 -10.95 1.27 10.78
CA TRP A 252 -11.58 1.90 11.93
C TRP A 252 -12.16 0.89 12.92
N TRP A 253 -12.53 -0.31 12.47
CA TRP A 253 -12.84 -1.42 13.39
C TRP A 253 -11.68 -1.71 14.33
N ILE A 254 -10.46 -1.52 13.83
CA ILE A 254 -9.23 -1.71 14.58
C ILE A 254 -8.94 -0.42 15.36
N LEU A 255 -8.57 0.65 14.66
CA LEU A 255 -7.98 1.87 15.24
C LEU A 255 -8.96 2.70 16.09
N ALA A 256 -10.24 2.75 15.73
CA ALA A 256 -11.28 3.48 16.47
C ALA A 256 -12.20 2.56 17.30
N GLY A 257 -12.16 1.26 17.02
CA GLY A 257 -13.04 0.26 17.61
C GLY A 257 -12.41 -0.49 18.77
N LEU A 258 -11.23 -1.10 18.58
CA LEU A 258 -10.66 -1.98 19.60
C LEU A 258 -10.17 -1.22 20.84
N PRO A 259 -10.24 -1.83 22.04
CA PRO A 259 -9.63 -1.26 23.24
C PRO A 259 -8.13 -1.04 23.07
N PHE A 260 -7.59 -0.02 23.76
CA PHE A 260 -6.19 0.40 23.58
C PHE A 260 -5.17 -0.73 23.84
N GLN A 261 -5.40 -1.59 24.83
CA GLN A 261 -4.56 -2.77 25.09
C GLN A 261 -4.48 -3.76 23.91
N HIS A 262 -5.55 -3.90 23.13
CA HIS A 262 -5.54 -4.73 21.93
C HIS A 262 -4.72 -4.04 20.83
N LEU A 263 -4.89 -2.73 20.66
CA LEU A 263 -4.09 -1.94 19.72
C LEU A 263 -2.60 -2.06 20.00
N VAL A 264 -2.17 -1.90 21.25
CA VAL A 264 -0.77 -2.00 21.65
C VAL A 264 -0.18 -3.37 21.26
N ARG A 265 -0.88 -4.46 21.56
CA ARG A 265 -0.44 -5.83 21.18
C ARG A 265 -0.44 -6.06 19.67
N ILE A 266 -1.37 -5.46 18.93
CA ILE A 266 -1.38 -5.48 17.46
C ILE A 266 -0.16 -4.71 16.92
N MET A 267 0.16 -3.57 17.51
CA MET A 267 1.26 -2.71 17.08
C MET A 267 2.63 -3.35 17.29
N ASP A 268 2.83 -4.10 18.38
CA ASP A 268 4.03 -4.93 18.60
C ASP A 268 4.33 -5.83 17.39
N CYS A 269 3.30 -6.41 16.76
CA CYS A 269 3.46 -7.25 15.56
C CYS A 269 3.50 -6.42 14.26
N TYR A 270 2.68 -5.37 14.17
CA TYR A 270 2.53 -4.53 12.97
C TYR A 270 3.86 -3.86 12.60
N PHE A 271 4.60 -3.30 13.56
CA PHE A 271 5.88 -2.63 13.29
C PHE A 271 6.97 -3.57 12.75
N HIS A 272 6.82 -4.90 12.93
CA HIS A 272 7.73 -5.88 12.34
C HIS A 272 7.22 -6.47 11.02
N GLU A 273 5.92 -6.74 10.93
CA GLU A 273 5.36 -7.52 9.82
C GLU A 273 4.69 -6.69 8.72
N GLY A 274 4.20 -5.48 9.03
CA GLY A 274 3.49 -4.58 8.14
C GLY A 274 1.96 -4.71 8.17
N ILE A 275 1.30 -4.03 7.22
CA ILE A 275 -0.17 -3.89 7.12
C ILE A 275 -0.93 -5.22 7.09
N LYS A 276 -0.25 -6.30 6.69
CA LYS A 276 -0.78 -7.67 6.69
C LYS A 276 -1.27 -8.13 8.07
N VAL A 277 -0.71 -7.61 9.16
CA VAL A 277 -1.23 -7.87 10.52
C VAL A 277 -2.65 -7.34 10.64
N LEU A 278 -2.89 -6.11 10.20
CA LEU A 278 -4.21 -5.48 10.25
C LEU A 278 -5.24 -6.24 9.39
N TYR A 279 -4.84 -6.77 8.23
CA TYR A 279 -5.73 -7.61 7.42
C TYR A 279 -6.20 -8.85 8.18
N ARG A 280 -5.30 -9.52 8.92
CA ARG A 280 -5.64 -10.69 9.72
C ARG A 280 -6.62 -10.34 10.83
N ILE A 281 -6.38 -9.23 11.53
CA ILE A 281 -7.25 -8.74 12.60
C ILE A 281 -8.66 -8.44 12.05
N ALA A 282 -8.77 -7.73 10.92
CA ALA A 282 -10.05 -7.43 10.30
C ALA A 282 -10.87 -8.69 9.98
N LEU A 283 -10.23 -9.76 9.48
CA LEU A 283 -10.89 -11.04 9.22
C LEU A 283 -11.40 -11.71 10.50
N VAL A 284 -10.63 -11.63 11.60
CA VAL A 284 -11.06 -12.17 12.89
C VAL A 284 -12.24 -11.37 13.46
N ILE A 285 -12.20 -10.04 13.37
CA ILE A 285 -13.29 -9.16 13.81
C ILE A 285 -14.59 -9.54 13.11
N ILE A 286 -14.57 -9.66 11.78
CA ILE A 286 -15.75 -10.06 10.99
C ILE A 286 -16.29 -11.42 11.44
N ASN A 287 -15.41 -12.39 11.69
CA ASN A 287 -15.81 -13.72 12.14
C ASN A 287 -16.40 -13.70 13.55
N LEU A 288 -15.79 -12.98 14.48
CA LEU A 288 -16.29 -12.86 15.85
C LEU A 288 -17.64 -12.12 15.87
N PHE A 289 -17.77 -11.03 15.12
CA PHE A 289 -19.02 -10.29 15.03
C PHE A 289 -20.15 -11.16 14.48
N HIS A 290 -19.89 -11.92 13.42
CA HIS A 290 -20.89 -12.86 12.87
C HIS A 290 -21.31 -13.93 13.89
N LYS A 291 -20.37 -14.47 14.68
CA LYS A 291 -20.71 -15.41 15.76
C LYS A 291 -21.61 -14.76 16.82
N GLU A 292 -21.28 -13.54 17.25
CA GLU A 292 -22.09 -12.81 18.22
C GLU A 292 -23.49 -12.47 17.67
N CYS A 293 -23.62 -12.15 16.39
CA CYS A 293 -24.94 -11.93 15.75
C CYS A 293 -25.84 -13.18 15.80
N GLN A 294 -25.27 -14.38 15.96
CA GLN A 294 -26.03 -15.63 16.05
C GLN A 294 -26.46 -15.98 17.48
N SER A 295 -25.72 -15.51 18.50
CA SER A 295 -25.90 -15.94 19.89
C SER A 295 -26.33 -14.83 20.85
N ASN A 296 -26.23 -13.56 20.46
CA ASN A 296 -26.37 -12.43 21.36
C ASN A 296 -27.47 -11.46 20.89
N ASN A 297 -28.41 -11.17 21.78
CA ASN A 297 -29.57 -10.32 21.51
C ASN A 297 -29.21 -8.86 21.19
N GLU A 298 -28.05 -8.35 21.66
CA GLU A 298 -27.59 -6.97 21.35
C GLU A 298 -27.36 -6.81 19.84
N TRP A 299 -26.84 -7.85 19.17
CA TRP A 299 -26.43 -7.84 17.77
C TRP A 299 -27.44 -8.50 16.82
N ASN A 300 -28.69 -8.64 17.25
CA ASN A 300 -29.76 -9.20 16.41
C ASN A 300 -29.92 -8.37 15.10
N PRO A 301 -30.11 -9.00 13.93
CA PRO A 301 -30.47 -8.36 12.66
C PRO A 301 -31.31 -7.08 12.75
N ASP A 302 -32.38 -7.06 13.55
CA ASP A 302 -33.26 -5.89 13.64
C ASP A 302 -32.59 -4.64 14.21
N ASN A 303 -31.60 -4.83 15.09
CA ASN A 303 -30.84 -3.73 15.71
C ASN A 303 -29.72 -3.22 14.81
N ILE A 304 -29.15 -4.09 13.96
CA ILE A 304 -27.93 -3.78 13.20
C ILE A 304 -28.15 -3.50 11.72
N LYS A 305 -29.29 -3.93 11.13
CA LYS A 305 -29.56 -3.84 9.68
C LYS A 305 -29.54 -2.42 9.11
N ASN A 306 -29.78 -1.40 9.93
CA ASN A 306 -29.81 -0.01 9.47
C ASN A 306 -28.41 0.62 9.45
N ASP A 307 -27.45 0.09 10.22
CA ASP A 307 -26.12 0.68 10.36
C ASP A 307 -25.09 -0.35 10.85
N ILE A 308 -24.74 -1.30 9.97
CA ILE A 308 -23.75 -2.34 10.25
C ILE A 308 -22.37 -1.73 10.56
N ALA A 309 -22.02 -0.62 9.90
CA ALA A 309 -20.72 0.02 10.09
C ALA A 309 -20.55 0.47 11.55
N ASN A 310 -21.53 1.20 12.10
CA ASN A 310 -21.49 1.60 13.50
C ASN A 310 -21.69 0.44 14.48
N ALA A 311 -22.49 -0.58 14.12
CA ALA A 311 -22.63 -1.78 14.95
C ALA A 311 -21.28 -2.51 15.11
N LEU A 312 -20.50 -2.65 14.03
CA LEU A 312 -19.15 -3.23 14.06
C LEU A 312 -18.21 -2.43 14.98
N ILE A 313 -18.22 -1.10 14.91
CA ILE A 313 -17.41 -0.25 15.79
C ILE A 313 -17.81 -0.45 17.26
N LYS A 314 -19.12 -0.44 17.57
CA LYS A 314 -19.62 -0.69 18.93
C LYS A 314 -19.24 -2.09 19.44
N PHE A 315 -19.31 -3.09 18.58
CA PHE A 315 -18.88 -4.45 18.89
C PHE A 315 -17.38 -4.49 19.22
N CYS A 316 -16.54 -3.84 18.41
CA CYS A 316 -15.10 -3.80 18.65
C CYS A 316 -14.76 -3.14 19.99
N LYS A 317 -15.48 -2.10 20.40
CA LYS A 317 -15.29 -1.45 21.72
C LYS A 317 -15.57 -2.38 22.89
N LYS A 318 -16.45 -3.36 22.70
CA LYS A 318 -16.82 -4.38 23.70
C LYS A 318 -16.34 -5.78 23.31
N ILE A 319 -15.22 -5.88 22.59
CA ILE A 319 -14.81 -7.15 21.99
C ILE A 319 -14.67 -8.26 23.07
N PRO A 320 -15.29 -9.44 22.90
CA PRO A 320 -15.41 -10.44 23.97
C PRO A 320 -14.17 -11.35 24.12
N VAL A 321 -13.03 -10.95 23.57
CA VAL A 321 -11.79 -11.74 23.60
C VAL A 321 -10.61 -10.91 24.08
N SER A 322 -9.67 -11.53 24.78
CA SER A 322 -8.42 -10.89 25.19
C SER A 322 -7.49 -10.59 24.00
N PRO A 323 -6.52 -9.66 24.14
CA PRO A 323 -5.54 -9.39 23.09
C PRO A 323 -4.81 -10.64 22.59
N ALA A 324 -4.40 -11.52 23.52
CA ALA A 324 -3.72 -12.77 23.18
C ALA A 324 -4.61 -13.72 22.35
N LYS A 325 -5.89 -13.88 22.72
CA LYS A 325 -6.84 -14.71 21.96
C LYS A 325 -7.11 -14.12 20.57
N LEU A 326 -7.20 -12.80 20.46
CA LEU A 326 -7.37 -12.10 19.18
C LEU A 326 -6.18 -12.36 18.24
N LEU A 327 -4.95 -12.16 18.73
CA LEU A 327 -3.74 -12.42 17.96
C LEU A 327 -3.59 -13.89 17.58
N HIS A 328 -3.87 -14.81 18.51
CA HIS A 328 -3.82 -16.25 18.24
C HIS A 328 -4.76 -16.64 17.09
N ALA A 329 -6.01 -16.15 17.10
CA ALA A 329 -6.95 -16.35 16.01
C ALA A 329 -6.45 -15.73 14.68
N ALA A 330 -5.89 -14.52 14.73
CA ALA A 330 -5.41 -13.80 13.55
C ALA A 330 -4.23 -14.50 12.86
N PHE A 331 -3.28 -15.02 13.64
CA PHE A 331 -2.11 -15.72 13.11
C PHE A 331 -2.38 -17.19 12.76
N SER A 332 -3.48 -17.77 13.26
CA SER A 332 -3.96 -19.09 12.85
C SER A 332 -4.54 -19.12 11.44
N ILE A 333 -4.89 -17.97 10.84
CA ILE A 333 -5.41 -17.91 9.47
C ILE A 333 -4.32 -18.34 8.47
N ARG A 334 -4.52 -19.48 7.81
CA ARG A 334 -3.65 -20.02 6.76
C ARG A 334 -3.99 -19.44 5.39
N GLY A 335 -3.08 -19.60 4.43
CA GLY A 335 -3.32 -19.21 3.02
C GLY A 335 -3.25 -17.71 2.72
N LEU A 336 -2.83 -16.88 3.68
CA LEU A 336 -2.54 -15.45 3.49
C LEU A 336 -1.03 -15.25 3.31
N SER A 337 -0.46 -15.71 2.19
CA SER A 337 0.94 -15.40 1.84
C SER A 337 1.07 -13.94 1.38
N SER A 338 2.28 -13.38 1.44
CA SER A 338 2.49 -12.01 0.94
C SER A 338 2.32 -11.95 -0.57
N THR A 339 2.78 -12.97 -1.29
CA THR A 339 2.57 -13.15 -2.74
C THR A 339 1.10 -13.17 -3.14
N TYR A 340 0.25 -13.87 -2.38
CA TYR A 340 -1.20 -13.91 -2.62
C TYR A 340 -1.84 -12.52 -2.44
N ILE A 341 -1.47 -11.81 -1.38
CA ILE A 341 -1.97 -10.45 -1.11
C ILE A 341 -1.51 -9.50 -2.21
N SER A 342 -0.24 -9.51 -2.58
CA SER A 342 0.31 -8.66 -3.65
C SER A 342 -0.40 -8.90 -4.97
N ARG A 343 -0.69 -10.16 -5.33
CA ARG A 343 -1.44 -10.48 -6.56
C ARG A 343 -2.84 -9.85 -6.56
N ILE A 344 -3.58 -9.95 -5.45
CA ILE A 344 -4.91 -9.34 -5.34
C ILE A 344 -4.82 -7.81 -5.35
N PHE A 345 -3.81 -7.26 -4.66
CA PHE A 345 -3.58 -5.83 -4.59
C PHE A 345 -3.33 -5.24 -5.98
N ILE A 346 -2.35 -5.80 -6.71
CA ILE A 346 -2.00 -5.36 -8.08
C ILE A 346 -3.21 -5.49 -9.00
N LYS A 347 -3.90 -6.64 -9.00
CA LYS A 347 -5.13 -6.83 -9.80
C LYS A 347 -6.19 -5.77 -9.49
N THR A 348 -6.38 -5.44 -8.22
CA THR A 348 -7.36 -4.44 -7.78
C THR A 348 -6.94 -3.04 -8.19
N GLU A 349 -5.67 -2.67 -8.01
CA GLU A 349 -5.10 -1.39 -8.41
C GLU A 349 -5.27 -1.15 -9.91
N MET A 350 -4.93 -2.15 -10.71
CA MET A 350 -5.10 -2.10 -12.16
C MET A 350 -6.54 -1.85 -12.57
N LEU A 351 -7.50 -2.56 -11.94
CA LEU A 351 -8.93 -2.37 -12.21
C LEU A 351 -9.44 -0.97 -11.84
N LEU A 352 -8.88 -0.34 -10.81
CA LEU A 352 -9.25 1.05 -10.46
C LEU A 352 -8.63 2.06 -11.40
N LYS A 353 -7.35 1.90 -11.72
CA LYS A 353 -6.65 2.76 -12.68
C LYS A 353 -7.30 2.70 -14.07
N SER A 354 -7.82 1.55 -14.50
CA SER A 354 -8.51 1.43 -15.79
C SER A 354 -9.93 2.02 -15.79
N ARG A 355 -10.65 2.02 -14.66
CA ARG A 355 -12.02 2.56 -14.56
C ARG A 355 -12.10 4.09 -14.70
N SER A 356 -11.10 4.85 -14.24
CA SER A 356 -11.10 6.31 -14.44
C SER A 356 -11.02 6.68 -15.92
N VAL A 357 -10.40 5.81 -16.73
CA VAL A 357 -10.27 5.96 -18.18
C VAL A 357 -11.58 5.62 -18.90
N LEU A 358 -12.33 4.60 -18.44
CA LEU A 358 -13.57 4.16 -19.09
C LEU A 358 -14.81 5.02 -18.76
N ASN A 359 -14.92 5.54 -17.52
CA ASN A 359 -16.08 6.35 -17.11
C ASN A 359 -16.04 7.81 -17.60
N SER A 360 -14.96 8.24 -18.25
CA SER A 360 -14.88 9.56 -18.90
C SER A 360 -15.67 9.61 -20.23
N GLY A 361 -16.24 8.47 -20.67
CA GLY A 361 -16.94 8.34 -21.94
C GLY A 361 -18.47 8.51 -21.94
N ASN A 362 -19.17 8.57 -20.80
CA ASN A 362 -20.64 8.80 -20.82
C ASN A 362 -21.22 9.33 -19.51
N LYS A 363 -21.71 10.58 -19.58
CA LYS A 363 -22.74 11.28 -18.77
C LYS A 363 -22.61 11.31 -17.23
N GLN A 364 -22.72 12.57 -16.74
CA GLN A 364 -22.74 13.09 -15.37
C GLN A 364 -21.39 13.19 -14.65
N LEU A 365 -20.83 14.40 -14.74
CA LEU A 365 -19.94 14.97 -13.74
C LEU A 365 -20.64 14.86 -12.38
N VAL A 366 -20.20 13.93 -11.54
CA VAL A 366 -20.40 14.05 -10.10
C VAL A 366 -19.53 15.24 -9.68
N LYS A 367 -20.16 16.39 -9.44
CA LYS A 367 -19.50 17.51 -8.76
C LYS A 367 -18.92 17.00 -7.44
N SER A 368 -17.61 17.15 -7.28
CA SER A 368 -16.95 16.99 -5.98
C SER A 368 -17.53 18.00 -4.99
N ARG A 369 -17.89 17.53 -3.80
CA ARG A 369 -18.32 18.34 -2.63
C ARG A 369 -17.18 19.19 -2.02
N SER A 370 -16.14 19.50 -2.79
CA SER A 370 -14.96 20.26 -2.36
C SER A 370 -14.90 21.66 -2.96
N SER A 371 -16.04 22.21 -3.42
CA SER A 371 -16.11 23.56 -4.01
C SER A 371 -17.02 24.54 -3.27
N ASP A 372 -17.59 24.17 -2.12
CA ASP A 372 -18.52 25.06 -1.41
C ASP A 372 -17.86 26.10 -0.48
N ASN A 373 -16.52 26.21 -0.41
CA ASN A 373 -15.85 27.18 0.47
C ASN A 373 -14.51 27.72 -0.09
N LEU A 374 -14.46 28.12 -1.36
CA LEU A 374 -13.32 28.90 -1.88
C LEU A 374 -13.72 30.38 -1.97
N PRO A 375 -13.01 31.31 -1.31
CA PRO A 375 -13.23 32.74 -1.52
C PRO A 375 -12.81 33.11 -2.94
N THR A 376 -13.71 33.76 -3.68
CA THR A 376 -13.49 34.26 -5.04
C THR A 376 -12.48 35.41 -5.02
N SER A 377 -11.23 35.13 -5.39
CA SER A 377 -10.24 36.18 -5.67
C SER A 377 -10.44 36.76 -7.07
N GLN A 378 -10.25 38.07 -7.19
CA GLN A 378 -10.63 38.96 -8.30
C GLN A 378 -9.92 38.74 -9.65
N SER A 379 -9.19 37.63 -9.85
CA SER A 379 -8.40 37.39 -11.06
C SER A 379 -9.17 36.75 -12.23
N GLN A 380 -10.46 36.40 -12.06
CA GLN A 380 -11.26 35.80 -13.15
C GLN A 380 -11.94 36.80 -14.09
N VAL A 381 -11.98 38.10 -13.78
CA VAL A 381 -12.71 39.09 -14.60
C VAL A 381 -11.89 39.57 -15.81
N ASN A 382 -10.55 39.46 -15.77
CA ASN A 382 -9.69 40.04 -16.81
C ASN A 382 -9.43 39.14 -18.03
N ILE A 383 -9.89 37.88 -18.03
CA ILE A 383 -9.66 36.97 -19.16
C ILE A 383 -10.80 37.06 -20.20
N GLN A 384 -11.90 37.76 -19.89
CA GLN A 384 -13.10 37.77 -20.74
C GLN A 384 -13.19 38.95 -21.73
N MET A 385 -12.12 39.71 -21.92
CA MET A 385 -12.14 40.96 -22.70
C MET A 385 -11.02 41.07 -23.73
N MET A 386 -10.70 40.03 -24.52
CA MET A 386 -10.04 40.19 -25.85
C MET A 386 -10.31 39.00 -26.78
N SER A 387 -11.27 39.14 -27.70
CA SER A 387 -11.16 38.76 -29.13
C SER A 387 -12.54 38.79 -29.81
N HIS A 388 -13.08 39.99 -29.98
CA HIS A 388 -13.99 40.24 -31.09
C HIS A 388 -13.16 40.35 -32.37
N THR A 389 -13.10 39.28 -33.17
CA THR A 389 -13.03 39.29 -34.65
C THR A 389 -13.05 37.83 -35.09
N LEU A 390 -14.18 37.36 -35.61
CA LEU A 390 -14.30 36.47 -36.77
C LEU A 390 -15.79 36.14 -36.98
N THR A 391 -16.32 36.69 -38.07
CA THR A 391 -17.66 36.48 -38.62
C THR A 391 -17.91 35.02 -38.99
N ILE A 392 -19.03 34.45 -38.53
CA ILE A 392 -19.52 33.12 -38.91
C ILE A 392 -20.11 33.20 -40.32
N ARG A 393 -19.53 32.45 -41.27
CA ARG A 393 -20.21 32.08 -42.52
C ARG A 393 -20.83 30.69 -42.33
N GLU A 394 -22.16 30.62 -42.36
CA GLU A 394 -22.90 29.38 -42.49
C GLU A 394 -22.69 28.79 -43.88
N GLY A 395 -22.24 27.54 -43.97
CA GLY A 395 -22.09 26.86 -45.25
C GLY A 395 -21.31 25.56 -45.22
N GLN A 396 -22.06 24.46 -45.11
CA GLN A 396 -21.81 23.11 -45.66
C GLN A 396 -20.56 22.29 -45.25
N LYS A 397 -20.86 21.04 -44.90
CA LYS A 397 -20.00 19.88 -44.51
C LYS A 397 -19.53 19.88 -43.05
N SER A 398 -20.07 18.92 -42.30
CA SER A 398 -19.58 18.52 -40.98
C SER A 398 -18.09 18.18 -41.07
N PRO A 399 -17.19 18.85 -40.32
CA PRO A 399 -15.83 18.37 -40.18
C PRO A 399 -15.87 17.09 -39.35
N GLY A 400 -15.06 16.09 -39.73
CA GLY A 400 -14.81 14.90 -38.92
C GLY A 400 -14.31 15.26 -37.51
N PRO A 401 -14.18 14.27 -36.61
CA PRO A 401 -13.83 14.51 -35.21
C PRO A 401 -12.59 15.40 -35.14
N ARG A 402 -12.74 16.60 -34.58
CA ARG A 402 -11.65 17.54 -34.36
C ARG A 402 -10.62 16.84 -33.48
N ALA A 403 -9.41 16.67 -34.02
CA ALA A 403 -8.24 16.34 -33.22
C ALA A 403 -8.15 17.35 -32.08
N ILE A 404 -8.07 16.83 -30.85
CA ILE A 404 -7.81 17.65 -29.68
C ILE A 404 -6.46 18.32 -29.94
N ALA A 405 -6.41 19.64 -29.93
CA ALA A 405 -5.17 20.40 -29.95
C ALA A 405 -4.39 20.09 -28.67
N MET A 406 -3.58 19.04 -28.73
CA MET A 406 -2.67 18.59 -27.67
C MET A 406 -1.31 19.25 -27.92
N GLY A 407 -0.75 19.82 -26.86
CA GLY A 407 0.64 20.30 -26.86
C GLY A 407 1.60 19.22 -27.35
N SER A 408 2.69 19.65 -27.96
CA SER A 408 3.79 18.84 -28.50
C SER A 408 3.96 17.50 -27.79
N TYR A 409 3.60 16.40 -28.47
CA TYR A 409 3.89 15.05 -27.98
C TYR A 409 5.41 14.84 -27.98
N PRO A 410 6.00 14.18 -26.96
CA PRO A 410 7.45 13.90 -26.91
C PRO A 410 7.94 12.92 -28.01
N ILE A 411 7.09 12.58 -28.98
CA ILE A 411 7.36 11.68 -30.10
C ILE A 411 8.10 12.35 -31.26
N HIS A 412 8.06 13.68 -31.40
CA HIS A 412 8.73 14.38 -32.50
C HIS A 412 10.26 14.22 -32.47
N ASN A 413 10.82 13.91 -31.29
CA ASN A 413 12.25 13.64 -31.12
C ASN A 413 12.60 12.14 -31.17
N LEU A 414 11.61 11.24 -31.34
CA LEU A 414 11.84 9.81 -31.40
C LEU A 414 12.28 9.40 -32.81
N LYS A 415 13.58 9.14 -32.97
CA LYS A 415 14.15 8.57 -34.20
C LYS A 415 14.09 7.04 -34.10
N SER A 416 13.11 6.41 -34.74
CA SER A 416 12.99 4.95 -34.86
C SER A 416 13.40 4.51 -36.27
N GLN A 417 14.22 3.46 -36.36
CA GLN A 417 14.56 2.80 -37.63
C GLN A 417 13.49 1.80 -38.07
N ILE A 418 12.62 1.39 -37.14
CA ILE A 418 11.50 0.49 -37.39
C ILE A 418 10.31 1.26 -37.99
N CYS A 419 9.90 2.35 -37.35
CA CYS A 419 8.77 3.18 -37.78
C CYS A 419 9.26 4.48 -38.43
N SER A 420 9.44 4.45 -39.76
CA SER A 420 9.82 5.64 -40.55
C SER A 420 8.64 6.59 -40.86
N CYS A 421 7.40 6.15 -40.64
CA CYS A 421 6.20 6.94 -40.86
C CYS A 421 5.66 7.50 -39.53
N GLU A 422 5.50 8.82 -39.45
CA GLU A 422 5.00 9.54 -38.27
C GLU A 422 3.60 9.05 -37.84
N GLU A 423 2.77 8.62 -38.80
CA GLU A 423 1.43 8.06 -38.52
C GLU A 423 1.46 6.75 -37.73
N SER A 424 2.44 5.86 -37.99
CA SER A 424 2.56 4.59 -37.30
C SER A 424 3.00 4.79 -35.85
N LEU A 425 3.93 5.73 -35.61
CA LEU A 425 4.34 6.13 -34.27
C LEU A 425 3.19 6.80 -33.51
N PHE A 426 2.44 7.68 -34.16
CA PHE A 426 1.27 8.32 -33.55
C PHE A 426 0.19 7.31 -33.17
N THR A 427 -0.09 6.34 -34.06
CA THR A 427 -1.02 5.24 -33.80
C THR A 427 -0.58 4.44 -32.57
N LEU A 428 0.69 4.03 -32.52
CA LEU A 428 1.25 3.31 -31.39
C LEU A 428 1.18 4.13 -30.09
N TRP A 429 1.48 5.42 -30.15
CA TRP A 429 1.41 6.33 -29.00
C TRP A 429 0.00 6.45 -28.44
N SER A 430 -1.01 6.46 -29.31
CA SER A 430 -2.43 6.48 -28.92
C SER A 430 -2.86 5.21 -28.17
N TRP A 431 -2.12 4.11 -28.30
CA TRP A 431 -2.40 2.85 -27.64
C TRP A 431 -1.73 2.69 -26.28
N LEU A 432 -0.70 3.48 -25.98
CA LEU A 432 -0.03 3.47 -24.69
C LEU A 432 -0.98 3.95 -23.58
N PRO A 433 -0.78 3.50 -22.32
CA PRO A 433 -1.49 4.09 -21.20
C PRO A 433 -1.23 5.60 -21.15
N VAL A 434 -2.27 6.41 -20.91
CA VAL A 434 -2.19 7.89 -20.97
C VAL A 434 -1.09 8.46 -20.05
N ARG A 435 -0.83 7.84 -18.90
CA ARG A 435 0.26 8.26 -18.01
C ARG A 435 1.64 8.13 -18.66
N ILE A 436 1.80 7.15 -19.54
CA ILE A 436 3.07 6.86 -20.21
C ILE A 436 3.36 7.84 -21.34
N THR A 437 2.32 8.37 -21.98
CA THR A 437 2.48 9.35 -23.07
C THR A 437 2.99 10.70 -22.61
N MET A 438 3.04 10.95 -21.29
CA MET A 438 3.60 12.13 -20.65
C MET A 438 5.13 12.05 -20.46
N TYR A 439 5.72 10.86 -20.52
CA TYR A 439 7.15 10.66 -20.32
C TYR A 439 7.92 10.69 -21.64
N GLN A 440 9.18 11.13 -21.57
CA GLN A 440 10.08 11.12 -22.72
C GLN A 440 10.54 9.67 -22.99
N PRO A 441 10.28 9.11 -24.19
CA PRO A 441 10.84 7.82 -24.56
C PRO A 441 12.35 7.93 -24.76
N VAL A 442 13.07 6.91 -24.30
CA VAL A 442 14.51 6.75 -24.50
C VAL A 442 14.78 5.36 -25.06
N LEU A 443 15.57 5.30 -26.13
CA LEU A 443 16.04 4.05 -26.71
C LEU A 443 17.00 3.37 -25.73
N LEU A 444 16.56 2.26 -25.15
CA LEU A 444 17.37 1.47 -24.22
C LEU A 444 18.23 0.46 -24.95
N TYR A 445 17.67 -0.21 -25.96
CA TYR A 445 18.33 -1.27 -26.69
C TYR A 445 17.88 -1.30 -28.15
N THR A 446 18.83 -1.56 -29.04
CA THR A 446 18.58 -1.86 -30.45
C THR A 446 19.61 -2.85 -30.98
N THR A 447 19.19 -3.81 -31.80
CA THR A 447 20.11 -4.81 -32.41
C THR A 447 21.12 -4.18 -33.35
N GLU A 448 20.82 -3.02 -33.95
CA GLU A 448 21.72 -2.29 -34.85
C GLU A 448 22.96 -1.72 -34.14
N GLU A 449 22.79 -1.24 -32.90
CA GLU A 449 23.88 -0.62 -32.13
C GLU A 449 24.50 -1.59 -31.10
N HIS A 450 23.67 -2.47 -30.53
CA HIS A 450 24.05 -3.28 -29.36
C HIS A 450 24.27 -4.75 -29.69
N GLY A 451 24.09 -5.16 -30.95
CA GLY A 451 24.19 -6.54 -31.41
C GLY A 451 23.06 -7.43 -30.91
N CYS A 452 23.03 -8.70 -31.33
CA CYS A 452 21.92 -9.63 -31.11
C CYS A 452 22.24 -10.63 -29.98
N SER A 453 22.16 -10.18 -28.72
CA SER A 453 22.44 -11.00 -27.54
C SER A 453 21.47 -10.70 -26.39
N LEU A 454 20.77 -11.72 -25.88
CA LEU A 454 19.89 -11.58 -24.71
C LEU A 454 20.63 -11.07 -23.47
N THR A 455 21.92 -11.41 -23.31
CA THR A 455 22.73 -10.90 -22.20
C THR A 455 22.85 -9.38 -22.26
N THR A 456 23.19 -8.84 -23.44
CA THR A 456 23.29 -7.39 -23.65
C THR A 456 21.93 -6.71 -23.49
N PHE A 457 20.85 -7.34 -23.98
CA PHE A 457 19.49 -6.88 -23.78
C PHE A 457 19.18 -6.70 -22.27
N TYR A 458 19.42 -7.73 -21.45
CA TYR A 458 19.09 -7.65 -20.02
C TYR A 458 19.90 -6.59 -19.29
N VAL A 459 21.21 -6.48 -19.55
CA VAL A 459 22.07 -5.46 -18.92
C VAL A 459 21.52 -4.04 -19.10
N ARG A 460 20.87 -3.77 -20.24
CA ARG A 460 20.37 -2.43 -20.59
C ARG A 460 18.91 -2.20 -20.20
N VAL A 461 18.09 -3.25 -20.22
CA VAL A 461 16.63 -3.11 -20.14
C VAL A 461 16.09 -3.55 -18.77
N GLU A 462 16.79 -4.38 -18.00
CA GLU A 462 16.15 -5.11 -16.88
C GLU A 462 15.64 -4.29 -15.71
N GLN A 463 16.18 -3.08 -15.51
CA GLN A 463 15.77 -2.16 -14.45
C GLN A 463 14.68 -1.18 -14.89
N HIS A 464 14.30 -1.16 -16.17
CA HIS A 464 13.33 -0.23 -16.73
C HIS A 464 11.91 -0.82 -16.71
N GLU A 465 10.95 0.04 -16.36
CA GLU A 465 9.52 -0.27 -16.35
C GLU A 465 8.73 1.02 -16.59
N PRO A 466 7.71 1.01 -17.45
CA PRO A 466 7.41 -0.03 -18.44
C PRO A 466 8.40 0.03 -19.62
N THR A 467 8.35 -0.96 -20.51
CA THR A 467 9.13 -0.97 -21.75
C THR A 467 8.25 -1.17 -22.98
N LEU A 468 8.57 -0.49 -24.07
CA LEU A 468 7.93 -0.66 -25.37
C LEU A 468 8.90 -1.38 -26.31
N MET A 469 8.55 -2.60 -26.69
CA MET A 469 9.34 -3.45 -27.58
C MET A 469 8.74 -3.44 -28.98
N MET A 470 9.54 -3.09 -29.99
CA MET A 470 9.16 -3.10 -31.40
C MET A 470 10.08 -4.02 -32.19
N ILE A 471 9.49 -4.88 -33.01
CA ILE A 471 10.19 -5.83 -33.89
C ILE A 471 9.88 -5.46 -35.33
N LYS A 472 10.92 -5.37 -36.15
CA LYS A 472 10.85 -5.38 -37.60
C LYS A 472 11.48 -6.65 -38.11
N THR A 473 10.74 -7.41 -38.90
CA THR A 473 11.23 -8.67 -39.48
C THR A 473 11.98 -8.42 -40.79
N CYS A 474 12.69 -9.44 -41.29
CA CYS A 474 13.28 -9.43 -42.63
C CYS A 474 12.24 -9.35 -43.76
N ASN A 475 11.00 -9.78 -43.50
CA ASN A 475 9.87 -9.67 -44.43
C ASN A 475 9.11 -8.33 -44.29
N ASN A 476 9.64 -7.40 -43.49
CA ASN A 476 9.09 -6.07 -43.22
C ASN A 476 7.78 -6.04 -42.42
N GLU A 477 7.39 -7.13 -41.75
CA GLU A 477 6.34 -7.05 -40.72
C GLU A 477 6.81 -6.20 -39.55
N VAL A 478 5.88 -5.45 -38.96
CA VAL A 478 6.15 -4.58 -37.81
C VAL A 478 5.12 -4.85 -36.74
N PHE A 479 5.56 -5.43 -35.63
CA PHE A 479 4.72 -5.76 -34.49
C PHE A 479 5.55 -5.70 -33.21
N GLY A 480 4.91 -5.86 -32.07
CA GLY A 480 5.61 -5.83 -30.80
C GLY A 480 4.70 -5.87 -29.60
N ALA A 481 5.24 -5.45 -28.46
CA ALA A 481 4.55 -5.48 -27.20
C ALA A 481 4.89 -4.27 -26.34
N TYR A 482 3.86 -3.76 -25.66
CA TYR A 482 4.07 -2.95 -24.46
C TYR A 482 4.17 -3.90 -23.27
N CYS A 483 5.28 -3.82 -22.54
CA CYS A 483 5.63 -4.71 -21.43
C CYS A 483 5.50 -3.95 -20.11
N SER A 484 4.58 -4.39 -19.26
CA SER A 484 4.19 -3.61 -18.08
C SER A 484 5.17 -3.67 -16.90
N SER A 485 6.09 -4.64 -16.87
CA SER A 485 6.90 -4.98 -15.70
C SER A 485 8.39 -5.06 -16.05
N ARG A 486 9.25 -4.94 -15.03
CA ARG A 486 10.71 -5.03 -15.19
C ARG A 486 11.15 -6.42 -15.66
N TRP A 487 12.12 -6.47 -16.56
CA TRP A 487 12.70 -7.75 -16.98
C TRP A 487 13.55 -8.43 -15.90
N PHE A 488 13.92 -7.70 -14.83
CA PHE A 488 14.54 -8.29 -13.65
C PHE A 488 13.62 -9.30 -12.94
N GLU A 489 12.29 -9.18 -13.08
CA GLU A 489 11.33 -10.08 -12.44
C GLU A 489 11.51 -11.56 -12.82
N ARG A 490 12.13 -11.84 -13.98
CA ARG A 490 12.53 -13.20 -14.42
C ARG A 490 13.38 -13.95 -13.39
N ASN A 491 14.10 -13.21 -12.54
CA ASN A 491 14.98 -13.76 -11.51
C ASN A 491 14.30 -13.94 -10.15
N ILE A 492 13.05 -13.48 -9.99
CA ILE A 492 12.31 -13.61 -8.73
C ILE A 492 11.99 -15.09 -8.48
N LYS A 493 12.34 -15.54 -7.28
CA LYS A 493 12.05 -16.90 -6.80
C LYS A 493 10.90 -16.85 -5.81
N ASP A 494 10.05 -17.87 -5.84
CA ASP A 494 8.97 -18.05 -4.89
C ASP A 494 9.49 -18.49 -3.50
N ASP A 495 8.58 -18.63 -2.54
CA ASP A 495 8.88 -19.06 -1.16
C ASP A 495 9.52 -20.47 -1.08
N LYS A 496 9.53 -21.23 -2.19
CA LYS A 496 10.14 -22.56 -2.32
C LYS A 496 11.46 -22.52 -3.12
N GLY A 497 11.94 -21.34 -3.50
CA GLY A 497 13.17 -21.16 -4.27
C GLY A 497 13.02 -21.43 -5.76
N GLN A 498 11.81 -21.67 -6.27
CA GLN A 498 11.55 -21.90 -7.69
C GLN A 498 11.36 -20.57 -8.42
N ARG A 499 11.92 -20.44 -9.62
CA ARG A 499 11.73 -19.23 -10.44
C ARG A 499 10.27 -19.13 -10.88
N GLN A 500 9.72 -17.93 -10.80
CA GLN A 500 8.40 -17.66 -11.33
C GLN A 500 8.41 -17.81 -12.86
N ALA A 501 7.57 -18.71 -13.38
CA ALA A 501 7.57 -19.03 -14.82
C ALA A 501 7.06 -17.88 -15.70
N TYR A 502 6.08 -17.12 -15.22
CA TYR A 502 5.50 -15.97 -15.92
C TYR A 502 5.34 -14.78 -14.98
N PHE A 503 5.68 -13.59 -15.46
CA PHE A 503 5.57 -12.29 -14.80
C PHE A 503 4.86 -11.28 -15.70
N GLY A 504 4.73 -10.02 -15.26
CA GLY A 504 3.94 -9.02 -15.97
C GLY A 504 2.52 -8.85 -15.43
N THR A 505 1.83 -7.86 -15.98
CA THR A 505 0.47 -7.49 -15.57
C THR A 505 -0.47 -7.40 -16.78
N GLY A 506 -1.77 -7.30 -16.54
CA GLY A 506 -2.78 -7.09 -17.58
C GLY A 506 -2.71 -5.75 -18.33
N GLU A 507 -1.74 -4.87 -18.04
CA GLU A 507 -1.44 -3.71 -18.88
C GLU A 507 -0.54 -4.05 -20.06
N THR A 508 0.14 -5.20 -20.02
CA THR A 508 0.85 -5.73 -21.17
C THR A 508 -0.16 -5.90 -22.32
N PHE A 509 0.21 -5.46 -23.51
CA PHE A 509 -0.59 -5.68 -24.71
C PHE A 509 0.32 -5.88 -25.91
N LEU A 510 -0.17 -6.62 -26.90
CA LEU A 510 0.52 -6.77 -28.17
C LEU A 510 -0.05 -5.78 -29.18
N PHE A 511 0.75 -5.47 -30.18
CA PHE A 511 0.30 -4.69 -31.32
C PHE A 511 0.92 -5.20 -32.61
N SER A 512 0.21 -4.97 -33.71
CA SER A 512 0.75 -5.04 -35.07
C SER A 512 0.54 -3.69 -35.73
N LEU A 513 1.54 -3.21 -36.46
CA LEU A 513 1.50 -1.98 -37.26
C LEU A 513 1.51 -2.29 -38.76
N TYR A 514 2.08 -3.43 -39.17
CA TYR A 514 2.10 -3.93 -40.54
C TYR A 514 2.21 -5.46 -40.53
N PRO A 515 1.42 -6.20 -41.33
CA PRO A 515 0.59 -5.73 -42.44
C PRO A 515 -0.75 -5.09 -42.03
N GLU A 516 -1.31 -5.47 -40.89
CA GLU A 516 -2.58 -4.92 -40.38
C GLU A 516 -2.37 -4.20 -39.05
N ARG A 517 -2.91 -2.99 -38.91
CA ARG A 517 -2.83 -2.21 -37.66
C ARG A 517 -3.84 -2.74 -36.66
N ALA A 518 -3.37 -3.38 -35.60
CA ALA A 518 -4.23 -3.94 -34.55
C ALA A 518 -3.58 -3.83 -33.17
N LYS A 519 -4.42 -3.63 -32.15
CA LYS A 519 -4.05 -3.69 -30.73
C LYS A 519 -4.73 -4.91 -30.11
N TYR A 520 -3.95 -5.75 -29.42
CA TYR A 520 -4.44 -6.92 -28.71
C TYR A 520 -4.26 -6.73 -27.20
N PRO A 521 -5.23 -6.11 -26.51
CA PRO A 521 -5.20 -5.96 -25.06
C PRO A 521 -5.37 -7.31 -24.35
N TRP A 522 -5.00 -7.37 -23.08
CA TRP A 522 -5.31 -8.52 -22.24
C TRP A 522 -6.82 -8.80 -22.20
N VAL A 523 -7.20 -10.07 -22.39
CA VAL A 523 -8.61 -10.50 -22.41
C VAL A 523 -9.37 -10.20 -21.12
N GLY A 524 -8.67 -10.07 -19.98
CA GLY A 524 -9.26 -9.72 -18.69
C GLY A 524 -9.66 -8.27 -18.51
N ILE A 525 -9.37 -7.39 -19.46
CA ILE A 525 -9.87 -6.01 -19.43
C ILE A 525 -11.38 -5.95 -19.70
N ALA A 526 -11.91 -6.83 -20.55
CA ALA A 526 -13.31 -6.81 -20.99
C ALA A 526 -14.20 -7.87 -20.30
N ALA A 527 -13.62 -8.83 -19.56
CA ALA A 527 -14.34 -9.98 -19.03
C ALA A 527 -14.80 -9.77 -17.57
N ASP A 528 -16.12 -9.74 -17.36
CA ASP A 528 -16.79 -9.77 -16.05
C ASP A 528 -16.89 -11.20 -15.46
N LYS A 529 -16.07 -12.14 -15.96
CA LYS A 529 -16.09 -13.58 -15.63
C LYS A 529 -14.73 -14.05 -15.09
N ASP A 530 -14.76 -15.10 -14.26
CA ASP A 530 -13.57 -15.80 -13.79
C ASP A 530 -12.79 -16.40 -14.98
N LEU A 531 -11.70 -15.72 -15.37
CA LEU A 531 -10.76 -16.21 -16.38
C LEU A 531 -9.89 -17.32 -15.80
N GLY A 532 -9.60 -18.34 -16.61
CA GLY A 532 -8.67 -19.40 -16.24
C GLY A 532 -7.23 -18.91 -16.12
N HIS A 533 -6.40 -19.62 -15.36
CA HIS A 533 -4.98 -19.26 -15.16
C HIS A 533 -4.17 -19.17 -16.46
N SER A 534 -4.60 -19.84 -17.53
CA SER A 534 -3.99 -19.77 -18.87
C SER A 534 -4.16 -18.40 -19.55
N SER A 535 -5.00 -17.52 -19.03
CA SER A 535 -5.21 -16.15 -19.55
C SER A 535 -4.39 -15.09 -18.81
N GLU A 536 -3.55 -15.47 -17.84
CA GLU A 536 -2.72 -14.57 -17.04
C GLU A 536 -1.20 -14.83 -17.28
N LEU A 537 -0.84 -15.30 -18.47
CA LEU A 537 0.53 -15.67 -18.86
C LEU A 537 1.17 -14.55 -19.71
N PHE A 538 1.53 -13.43 -19.09
CA PHE A 538 1.89 -12.20 -19.81
C PHE A 538 3.30 -12.19 -20.39
N MET A 539 4.32 -12.43 -19.58
CA MET A 539 5.73 -12.39 -19.98
C MET A 539 6.47 -13.55 -19.32
N ALA A 540 7.41 -14.17 -20.02
CA ALA A 540 8.33 -15.16 -19.48
C ALA A 540 9.69 -14.96 -20.12
N ALA A 541 10.77 -15.11 -19.36
CA ALA A 541 12.11 -14.85 -19.86
C ALA A 541 13.14 -15.64 -19.04
N ASP A 542 14.22 -16.05 -19.69
CA ASP A 542 15.38 -16.68 -19.05
C ASP A 542 16.66 -16.34 -19.83
N ALA A 543 17.75 -17.07 -19.59
CA ALA A 543 19.02 -16.82 -20.27
C ALA A 543 18.99 -17.18 -21.77
N LYS A 544 17.98 -17.93 -22.23
CA LYS A 544 17.92 -18.53 -23.56
C LYS A 544 16.71 -18.10 -24.39
N MET A 545 15.67 -17.52 -23.78
CA MET A 545 14.49 -17.07 -24.50
C MET A 545 13.77 -15.90 -23.84
N ILE A 546 12.98 -15.21 -24.66
CA ILE A 546 11.95 -14.26 -24.24
C ILE A 546 10.61 -14.73 -24.83
N THR A 547 9.55 -14.68 -24.03
CA THR A 547 8.17 -14.94 -24.43
C THR A 547 7.26 -13.82 -23.94
N ILE A 548 6.35 -13.35 -24.78
CA ILE A 548 5.28 -12.42 -24.43
C ILE A 548 3.95 -13.01 -24.91
N GLY A 549 3.02 -13.22 -23.99
CA GLY A 549 1.71 -13.82 -24.23
C GLY A 549 1.75 -15.35 -24.33
N GLY A 550 1.12 -16.01 -23.36
CA GLY A 550 1.03 -17.47 -23.29
C GLY A 550 -0.40 -18.00 -23.25
N GLY A 551 -0.51 -19.32 -23.09
CA GLY A 551 -1.76 -20.06 -22.95
C GLY A 551 -2.21 -20.65 -24.28
N GLU A 552 -1.82 -21.89 -24.55
CA GLU A 552 -2.04 -22.61 -25.82
C GLU A 552 -1.32 -22.01 -27.04
N GLY A 553 -0.14 -21.43 -26.80
CA GLY A 553 0.75 -20.85 -27.80
C GLY A 553 1.59 -19.74 -27.18
N GLN A 554 2.52 -19.19 -27.96
CA GLN A 554 3.36 -18.06 -27.57
C GLN A 554 3.17 -16.93 -28.59
N ALA A 555 2.64 -15.79 -28.16
CA ALA A 555 2.31 -14.73 -29.10
C ALA A 555 3.55 -14.04 -29.68
N ILE A 556 4.58 -13.87 -28.87
CA ILE A 556 5.94 -13.55 -29.34
C ILE A 556 6.89 -14.45 -28.56
N TRP A 557 7.70 -15.22 -29.27
CA TRP A 557 8.83 -15.95 -28.73
C TRP A 557 10.09 -15.54 -29.50
N MET A 558 11.22 -15.39 -28.81
CA MET A 558 12.52 -15.07 -29.40
C MET A 558 13.62 -15.92 -28.76
N ASP A 559 14.60 -16.30 -29.59
CA ASP A 559 15.75 -17.10 -29.19
C ASP A 559 16.86 -16.30 -28.46
N GLU A 560 17.88 -17.02 -27.98
CA GLU A 560 18.99 -16.44 -27.19
C GLU A 560 19.82 -15.40 -27.96
N ASN A 561 19.81 -15.54 -29.29
CA ASN A 561 20.55 -14.69 -30.21
C ASN A 561 19.72 -13.54 -30.77
N ILE A 562 18.46 -13.34 -30.33
CA ILE A 562 17.56 -12.29 -30.83
C ILE A 562 17.60 -12.22 -32.37
N ARG A 563 17.58 -13.39 -33.00
CA ARG A 563 17.68 -13.53 -34.46
C ARG A 563 16.45 -14.19 -35.02
N PHE A 564 15.96 -15.21 -34.33
CA PHE A 564 14.78 -15.96 -34.75
C PHE A 564 13.68 -15.84 -33.71
N GLY A 565 12.45 -15.72 -34.20
CA GLY A 565 11.27 -15.70 -33.36
C GLY A 565 10.11 -16.45 -33.97
N LYS A 566 9.11 -16.68 -33.12
CA LYS A 566 7.87 -17.36 -33.47
C LYS A 566 6.68 -16.60 -32.89
N THR A 567 5.56 -16.63 -33.59
CA THR A 567 4.29 -16.03 -33.18
C THR A 567 3.14 -16.99 -33.43
N ASP A 568 2.40 -17.30 -32.36
CA ASP A 568 1.19 -18.11 -32.37
C ASP A 568 0.02 -17.32 -31.77
N SER A 569 -1.19 -17.89 -31.86
CA SER A 569 -2.30 -17.41 -31.04
C SER A 569 -2.08 -17.73 -29.56
N CYS A 570 -2.49 -16.83 -28.66
CA CYS A 570 -2.45 -17.13 -27.23
C CYS A 570 -3.73 -16.71 -26.49
N LYS A 571 -4.09 -17.43 -25.43
CA LYS A 571 -5.27 -17.16 -24.58
C LYS A 571 -5.16 -15.86 -23.80
N THR A 572 -3.94 -15.38 -23.53
CA THR A 572 -3.73 -14.15 -22.76
C THR A 572 -4.21 -12.91 -23.51
N PHE A 573 -3.98 -12.83 -24.83
CA PHE A 573 -4.35 -11.66 -25.64
C PHE A 573 -5.42 -11.95 -26.69
N ASN A 574 -5.76 -13.23 -26.89
CA ASN A 574 -6.64 -13.69 -27.97
C ASN A 574 -6.21 -13.11 -29.35
N ASN A 575 -4.90 -13.02 -29.56
CA ASN A 575 -4.31 -12.54 -30.79
C ASN A 575 -4.26 -13.69 -31.83
N PRO A 576 -4.33 -13.39 -33.14
CA PRO A 576 -3.81 -14.29 -34.16
C PRO A 576 -2.27 -14.25 -34.19
N PRO A 577 -1.60 -15.18 -34.90
CA PRO A 577 -0.19 -15.02 -35.26
C PRO A 577 0.08 -13.63 -35.85
N LEU A 578 1.13 -12.96 -35.39
CA LEU A 578 1.43 -11.57 -35.74
C LEU A 578 2.10 -11.42 -37.11
N CYS A 579 2.60 -12.52 -37.68
CA CYS A 579 3.03 -12.61 -39.06
C CYS A 579 2.41 -13.86 -39.74
N PRO A 580 2.22 -13.83 -41.08
CA PRO A 580 1.57 -14.94 -41.80
C PRO A 580 2.30 -16.27 -41.72
N SER A 581 3.64 -16.25 -41.65
CA SER A 581 4.48 -17.45 -41.62
C SER A 581 4.51 -18.15 -40.26
N GLY A 582 4.12 -17.46 -39.18
CA GLY A 582 4.28 -17.94 -37.80
C GLY A 582 5.72 -17.88 -37.29
N ASP A 583 6.71 -18.22 -38.11
CA ASP A 583 8.13 -18.04 -37.82
C ASP A 583 8.68 -16.79 -38.50
N PHE A 584 9.59 -16.06 -37.85
CA PHE A 584 10.18 -14.83 -38.40
C PHE A 584 11.66 -14.66 -38.04
N GLU A 585 12.41 -14.00 -38.92
CA GLU A 585 13.76 -13.52 -38.65
C GLU A 585 13.71 -12.04 -38.31
N ILE A 586 14.39 -11.65 -37.22
CA ILE A 586 14.43 -10.28 -36.72
C ILE A 586 15.46 -9.51 -37.55
N ARG A 587 15.00 -8.46 -38.23
CA ARG A 587 15.88 -7.50 -38.89
C ARG A 587 16.35 -6.45 -37.89
N VAL A 588 15.41 -5.84 -37.16
CA VAL A 588 15.69 -4.84 -36.13
C VAL A 588 14.75 -5.08 -34.94
N LEU A 589 15.30 -5.11 -33.73
CA LEU A 589 14.56 -4.99 -32.47
C LEU A 589 14.91 -3.65 -31.84
N GLU A 590 13.91 -2.83 -31.49
CA GLU A 590 14.09 -1.61 -30.70
C GLU A 590 13.28 -1.71 -29.40
N VAL A 591 13.90 -1.25 -28.30
CA VAL A 591 13.26 -1.25 -26.98
C VAL A 591 13.39 0.14 -26.37
N TYR A 592 12.25 0.74 -26.07
CA TYR A 592 12.16 2.06 -25.47
C TYR A 592 11.71 1.95 -24.02
N GLY A 593 12.39 2.71 -23.15
CA GLY A 593 11.96 3.01 -21.79
C GLY A 593 11.40 4.42 -21.71
N PHE A 594 10.82 4.77 -20.57
CA PHE A 594 10.20 6.07 -20.35
C PHE A 594 10.86 6.74 -19.14
N VAL A 595 11.54 7.87 -19.36
CA VAL A 595 12.32 8.54 -18.29
C VAL A 595 11.37 9.19 -17.28
N GLY A 596 11.57 8.87 -16.00
CA GLY A 596 10.75 9.37 -14.88
C GLY A 596 9.46 8.57 -14.62
N ALA A 597 9.26 7.47 -15.36
CA ALA A 597 8.12 6.57 -15.21
C ALA A 597 8.23 5.63 -14.01
#